data_AF-A0A7J9Z617-F1
#
_entry.id   AF-A0A7J9Z617-F1
#
_cell.length_a   1.000
_cell.length_b   1.000
_cell.length_c   1.000
_cell.angle_alpha   90.00
_cell.angle_beta   90.00
_cell.angle_gamma   90.00
#
_symmetry.space_group_name_H-M   'P 1'
#
loop_
_entity.id
_entity.type
_entity.pdbx_description
1 polymer ?
#
loop_
_entity_poly.entity_id
_entity_poly.type
_entity_poly.pdbx_seq_one_letter_code
_entity_poly.pdbx_strand_id
1 'polypeptide(L)' 'MGAAQPAGRPDRRLPELRPVRPAAKHAPWPLLVQLDTDEDLGVMWAGAGVGHLFGNPHRLAHGDTWDIAYHWDCG' A
#
# COMPACT_ATOMS: atom_id res chain seq x y z
N MET A 1 2.28 -31.77 37.01
CA MET A 1 3.02 -31.03 35.95
C MET A 1 2.26 -31.25 34.67
N GLY A 2 1.72 -30.31 33.90
CA GLY A 2 1.44 -28.88 34.01
C GLY A 2 0.50 -28.61 32.82
N ALA A 3 -0.67 -28.01 33.05
CA ALA A 3 -1.69 -27.82 32.02
C ALA A 3 -1.22 -26.78 30.97
N ALA A 4 -1.43 -27.07 29.69
CA ALA A 4 -1.18 -26.11 28.62
C ALA A 4 -2.12 -24.89 28.78
N GLN A 5 -1.55 -23.70 28.93
CA GLN A 5 -2.27 -22.44 28.93
C GLN A 5 -2.89 -22.17 27.54
N PRO A 6 -4.15 -21.71 27.43
CA PRO A 6 -4.66 -21.23 26.17
C PRO A 6 -3.95 -19.91 25.82
N ALA A 7 -3.42 -19.83 24.60
CA ALA A 7 -2.81 -18.62 24.08
C ALA A 7 -3.83 -17.47 24.15
N GLY A 8 -3.48 -16.43 24.91
CA GLY A 8 -4.31 -15.23 25.05
C GLY A 8 -4.64 -14.64 23.68
N ARG A 9 -5.91 -14.30 23.48
CA ARG A 9 -6.38 -13.56 22.31
C ARG A 9 -5.57 -12.26 22.20
N PRO A 10 -4.79 -12.02 21.13
CA PRO A 10 -4.05 -10.78 21.03
C PRO A 10 -5.07 -9.64 20.93
N ASP A 11 -4.98 -8.69 21.86
CA ASP A 11 -5.67 -7.40 21.81
C ASP A 11 -5.13 -6.63 20.60
N ARG A 12 -5.66 -6.98 19.42
CA ARG A 12 -5.24 -6.44 18.14
C ARG A 12 -6.00 -5.15 17.89
N ARG A 13 -5.81 -4.13 18.75
CA ARG A 13 -6.04 -2.76 18.32
C ARG A 13 -4.94 -2.44 17.31
N LEU A 14 -5.22 -2.71 16.04
CA LEU A 14 -4.43 -2.15 14.96
C LEU A 14 -4.40 -0.63 15.20
N PRO A 15 -3.23 0.04 15.16
CA PRO A 15 -3.21 1.49 15.21
C PRO A 15 -4.18 2.00 14.15
N GLU A 16 -5.02 2.97 14.49
CA GLU A 16 -5.92 3.57 13.52
C GLU A 16 -5.07 4.12 12.38
N LEU A 17 -5.03 3.36 11.29
CA LEU A 17 -4.43 3.80 10.06
C LEU A 17 -5.23 5.03 9.68
N ARG A 18 -4.57 6.20 9.71
CA ARG A 18 -5.20 7.43 9.22
C ARG A 18 -5.79 7.09 7.85
N PRO A 19 -7.03 7.51 7.55
CA PRO A 19 -7.58 7.32 6.22
C PRO A 19 -6.61 7.96 5.22
N VAL A 20 -5.80 7.14 4.57
CA VAL A 20 -5.10 7.56 3.36
C VAL A 20 -6.24 7.83 2.40
N ARG A 21 -6.41 9.09 1.98
CA ARG A 21 -7.46 9.43 1.03
C ARG A 21 -7.29 8.47 -0.16
N PRO A 22 -8.30 7.65 -0.50
CA PRO A 22 -8.22 6.78 -1.67
C PRO A 22 -8.29 7.69 -2.88
N ALA A 23 -7.13 8.14 -3.34
CA ALA A 23 -7.03 9.18 -4.35
C ALA A 23 -6.03 8.74 -5.40
N ALA A 24 -6.23 7.58 -6.02
CA ALA A 24 -5.33 7.22 -7.10
C ALA A 24 -5.91 6.52 -8.33
N LYS A 25 -7.18 6.08 -8.35
CA LYS A 25 -7.82 5.85 -9.66
C LYS A 25 -8.02 7.14 -10.47
N HIS A 26 -7.99 8.30 -9.79
CA HIS A 26 -8.10 9.64 -10.40
C HIS A 26 -7.08 10.64 -9.81
N ALA A 27 -5.88 10.18 -9.42
CA ALA A 27 -4.85 11.14 -9.00
C ALA A 27 -4.64 12.12 -10.17
N PRO A 28 -4.63 13.45 -9.95
CA PRO A 28 -4.40 14.42 -11.02
C PRO A 28 -2.94 14.41 -11.52
N TRP A 29 -2.12 13.53 -10.98
CA TRP A 29 -0.67 13.48 -11.17
C TRP A 29 -0.27 12.35 -12.12
N PRO A 30 0.83 12.50 -12.87
CA PRO A 30 1.34 11.45 -13.75
C PRO A 30 1.79 10.21 -12.97
N LEU A 31 1.69 9.06 -13.64
CA LEU A 31 2.21 7.78 -13.15
C LEU A 31 3.74 7.82 -13.10
N LEU A 32 4.30 7.43 -11.96
CA LEU A 32 5.75 7.29 -11.75
C LEU A 32 6.19 5.85 -11.83
N VAL A 33 5.46 4.96 -11.15
CA VAL A 33 5.79 3.55 -11.03
C VAL A 33 4.51 2.75 -11.13
N GLN A 34 4.57 1.69 -11.92
CA GLN A 34 3.62 0.59 -11.88
C GLN A 34 4.39 -0.66 -11.48
N LEU A 35 3.79 -1.47 -10.61
CA LEU A 35 4.33 -2.74 -10.19
C LEU A 35 3.21 -3.78 -10.26
N ASP A 36 3.30 -4.66 -11.24
CA ASP A 36 2.36 -5.76 -11.41
C ASP A 36 2.63 -6.86 -10.39
N THR A 37 1.65 -7.74 -10.18
CA THR A 37 1.90 -9.03 -9.55
C THR A 37 2.90 -9.82 -10.40
N ASP A 38 3.96 -10.31 -9.78
CA ASP A 38 5.03 -11.08 -10.41
C ASP A 38 5.51 -12.16 -9.43
N GLU A 39 5.15 -13.41 -9.70
CA GLU A 39 5.49 -14.54 -8.83
C GLU A 39 6.99 -14.87 -8.84
N ASP A 40 7.68 -14.63 -9.95
CA ASP A 40 9.11 -14.91 -10.09
C ASP A 40 9.95 -13.93 -9.25
N LEU A 41 9.46 -12.69 -9.10
CA LEU A 41 10.04 -11.66 -8.25
C LEU A 41 9.46 -11.63 -6.82
N GLY A 42 8.49 -12.51 -6.52
CA GLY A 42 7.83 -12.57 -5.21
C GLY A 42 6.94 -11.35 -4.89
N VAL A 43 6.46 -10.66 -5.91
CA VAL A 43 5.56 -9.50 -5.80
C VAL A 43 4.11 -9.97 -5.89
N MET A 44 3.30 -9.69 -4.87
CA MET A 44 1.91 -10.17 -4.81
C MET A 44 0.93 -9.09 -4.35
N TRP A 45 0.00 -8.71 -5.23
CA TRP A 45 -1.10 -7.80 -4.91
C TRP A 45 -2.42 -8.57 -4.80
N ALA A 46 -2.59 -9.30 -3.70
CA ALA A 46 -3.75 -10.16 -3.46
C ALA A 46 -4.08 -11.08 -4.66
N GLY A 47 -5.21 -10.89 -5.34
CA GLY A 47 -5.71 -11.71 -6.44
C GLY A 47 -5.12 -11.39 -7.82
N ALA A 48 -3.80 -11.24 -7.91
CA ALA A 48 -3.09 -10.82 -9.13
C ALA A 48 -3.36 -9.36 -9.57
N GLY A 49 -3.42 -8.46 -8.60
CA GLY A 49 -3.58 -7.02 -8.81
C GLY A 49 -2.33 -6.28 -9.29
N VAL A 50 -2.45 -4.95 -9.31
CA VAL A 50 -1.38 -4.02 -9.69
C VAL A 50 -1.28 -2.83 -8.74
N GLY A 51 -0.06 -2.45 -8.38
CA GLY A 51 0.27 -1.26 -7.59
C GLY A 51 0.71 -0.09 -8.47
N HIS A 52 0.28 1.12 -8.11
CA HIS A 52 0.57 2.36 -8.83
C HIS A 52 1.02 3.47 -7.86
N LEU A 53 2.03 4.24 -8.28
CA LEU A 53 2.46 5.49 -7.65
C LEU A 53 2.32 6.65 -8.63
N PHE A 54 1.67 7.73 -8.19
CA PHE A 54 1.52 8.97 -8.96
C PHE A 54 2.15 10.12 -8.19
N GLY A 55 2.79 11.07 -8.87
CA GLY A 55 3.50 12.14 -8.16
C GLY A 55 3.40 13.51 -8.78
N ASN A 56 3.26 14.51 -7.91
CA ASN A 56 3.16 15.91 -8.28
C ASN A 56 4.47 16.41 -8.92
N PRO A 57 4.48 16.76 -10.23
CA PRO A 57 5.72 17.10 -10.95
C PRO A 57 6.43 18.32 -10.37
N HIS A 58 5.68 19.29 -9.82
CA HIS A 58 6.27 20.48 -9.21
C HIS A 58 7.08 20.11 -7.95
N ARG A 59 6.59 19.19 -7.12
CA ARG A 59 7.32 18.76 -5.92
C ARG A 59 8.49 17.85 -6.25
N LEU A 60 8.30 16.92 -7.20
CA LEU A 60 9.37 16.03 -7.65
C LEU A 60 10.57 16.80 -8.22
N ALA A 61 10.32 17.91 -8.94
CA ALA A 61 11.38 18.80 -9.43
C ALA A 61 12.25 19.40 -8.31
N HIS A 62 11.75 19.43 -7.07
CA HIS A 62 12.45 19.90 -5.88
C HIS A 62 12.94 18.75 -4.98
N GLY A 63 12.84 17.49 -5.42
CA GLY A 63 13.20 16.32 -4.61
C GLY A 63 12.21 16.05 -3.46
N ASP A 64 11.01 16.63 -3.51
CA ASP A 64 9.97 16.48 -2.51
C ASP A 64 9.00 15.34 -2.90
N THR A 65 8.93 14.31 -2.05
CA THR A 65 8.11 13.10 -2.22
C THR A 65 6.90 13.03 -1.30
N TRP A 66 6.56 14.12 -0.58
CA TRP A 66 5.47 14.14 0.40
C TRP A 66 4.06 14.04 -0.20
N ASP A 67 3.93 14.24 -1.52
CA ASP A 67 2.66 14.24 -2.27
C ASP A 67 2.62 13.14 -3.35
N ILE A 68 3.13 11.95 -2.99
CA ILE A 68 2.98 10.75 -3.81
C ILE A 68 1.66 10.06 -3.46
N ALA A 69 0.79 9.90 -4.45
CA ALA A 69 -0.44 9.14 -4.32
C ALA A 69 -0.19 7.66 -4.62
N TYR A 70 -0.78 6.80 -3.81
CA TYR A 70 -0.68 5.34 -3.94
C TYR A 70 -2.05 4.72 -4.20
N HIS A 71 -2.11 3.82 -5.17
CA HIS A 71 -3.27 2.97 -5.47
C HIS A 71 -2.83 1.54 -5.71
N TRP A 72 -3.68 0.60 -5.33
CA TRP A 72 -3.62 -0.76 -5.81
C TRP A 72 -5.04 -1.30 -5.97
N ASP A 73 -5.22 -2.20 -6.92
CA ASP A 73 -6.43 -3.01 -7.10
C ASP A 73 -6.05 -4.50 -7.08
N CYS A 74 -7.04 -5.38 -7.07
CA CYS A 74 -6.84 -6.83 -6.98
C CYS A 74 -7.67 -7.65 -7.98
N GLY A 75 -8.14 -7.01 -9.05
CA GLY A 75 -9.17 -7.57 -9.93
C GLY A 75 -10.58 -7.54 -9.33
#